data_AF-A0A922M731-F1
#
_entry.id   AF-A0A922M731-F1
#
_cell.length_a   1.000
_cell.length_b   1.000
_cell.length_c   1.000
_cell.angle_alpha   90.00
_cell.angle_beta   90.00
_cell.angle_gamma   90.00
#
_symmetry.space_group_name_H-M   'P 1'
#
loop_
_entity.id
_entity.type
_entity.pdbx_description
1 polymer ?
#
loop_
_entity_poly.entity_id
_entity_poly.type
_entity_poly.pdbx_seq_one_letter_code
_entity_poly.pdbx_strand_id
1 'polypeptide(L)'
;MCVMGALCRFQAKYVIEGELETEWLQAAGLGSLAAPFQAGLEVTEAQLGEAVRPLPREQAAAVRRRVRRLNRTVRRKRAASRARKPDIRDVFRDLEVSSN
;
A
#
# COMPACT_ATOMS: atom_id res chain seq x y z
N MET A 1 -18.44 6.79 -19.09
CA MET A 1 -17.09 7.17 -19.56
C MET A 1 -16.07 6.65 -18.55
N CYS A 2 -14.97 6.03 -19.01
CA CYS A 2 -14.15 5.03 -18.31
C CYS A 2 -13.33 5.53 -17.10
N VAL A 3 -13.86 5.40 -15.87
CA VAL A 3 -13.04 5.50 -14.63
C VAL A 3 -12.50 4.15 -14.15
N MET A 4 -13.14 3.03 -14.50
CA MET A 4 -12.72 1.69 -14.05
C MET A 4 -11.41 1.21 -14.69
N GLY A 5 -11.15 1.56 -15.96
CA GLY A 5 -9.95 1.09 -16.69
C GLY A 5 -8.63 1.73 -16.22
N ALA A 6 -8.65 3.01 -15.85
CA ALA A 6 -7.46 3.69 -15.30
C ALA A 6 -7.18 3.23 -13.87
N LEU A 7 -8.24 3.08 -13.05
CA LEU A 7 -8.12 2.66 -11.66
C LEU A 7 -7.64 1.20 -11.53
N CYS A 8 -8.10 0.30 -12.41
CA CYS A 8 -7.69 -1.11 -12.40
C CYS A 8 -6.20 -1.28 -12.81
N ARG A 9 -5.75 -0.55 -13.85
CA ARG A 9 -4.32 -0.53 -14.24
C ARG A 9 -3.44 0.11 -13.17
N PHE A 10 -3.93 1.17 -12.53
CA PHE A 10 -3.24 1.83 -11.43
C PHE A 10 -3.11 0.88 -10.23
N GLN A 11 -4.20 0.19 -9.85
CA GLN A 11 -4.23 -0.77 -8.75
C GLN A 11 -3.31 -1.98 -8.99
N ALA A 12 -3.29 -2.54 -10.20
CA ALA A 12 -2.39 -3.62 -10.59
C ALA A 12 -0.90 -3.21 -10.47
N LYS A 13 -0.56 -1.99 -10.86
CA LYS A 13 0.82 -1.48 -10.73
C LYS A 13 1.30 -1.42 -9.27
N TYR A 14 0.43 -1.09 -8.32
CA TYR A 14 0.78 -1.05 -6.89
C TYR A 14 0.90 -2.43 -6.24
N VAL A 15 0.08 -3.37 -6.70
CA VAL A 15 0.17 -4.76 -6.26
C VAL A 15 1.53 -5.31 -6.66
N ILE A 16 1.91 -5.13 -7.93
CA ILE A 16 3.21 -5.59 -8.45
C ILE A 16 4.39 -4.88 -7.76
N GLU A 17 4.35 -3.55 -7.60
CA GLU A 17 5.44 -2.81 -6.93
C GLU A 17 5.56 -3.19 -5.45
N GLY A 18 4.46 -3.43 -4.75
CA GLY A 18 4.47 -3.87 -3.36
C GLY A 18 4.96 -5.30 -3.18
N GLU A 19 4.57 -6.21 -4.07
CA GLU A 19 5.00 -7.62 -4.08
C GLU A 19 6.50 -7.73 -4.29
N LEU A 20 7.07 -7.00 -5.26
CA LEU A 20 8.50 -7.05 -5.55
C LEU A 20 9.37 -6.52 -4.37
N GLU A 21 8.90 -5.52 -3.66
CA GLU A 21 9.57 -5.02 -2.44
C GLU A 21 9.42 -6.00 -1.27
N THR A 22 8.28 -6.70 -1.19
CA THR A 22 8.01 -7.76 -0.19
C THR A 22 8.94 -8.95 -0.42
N GLU A 23 9.05 -9.44 -1.64
CA GLU A 23 9.95 -10.54 -2.02
C GLU A 23 11.40 -10.23 -1.72
N TRP A 24 11.85 -8.99 -2.00
CA TRP A 24 13.20 -8.58 -1.66
C TRP A 24 13.46 -8.62 -0.16
N LEU A 25 12.51 -8.16 0.67
CA LEU A 25 12.64 -8.21 2.12
C LEU A 25 12.63 -9.66 2.63
N GLN A 26 11.81 -10.54 2.04
CA GLN A 26 11.78 -11.96 2.38
C GLN A 26 13.11 -12.64 2.04
N ALA A 27 13.65 -12.41 0.83
CA ALA A 27 14.92 -12.96 0.39
C ALA A 27 16.11 -12.46 1.24
N ALA A 28 16.01 -11.24 1.79
CA ALA A 28 17.00 -10.68 2.71
C ALA A 28 16.87 -11.21 4.16
N GLY A 29 15.93 -12.12 4.45
CA GLY A 29 15.66 -12.60 5.81
C GLY A 29 14.91 -11.59 6.69
N LEU A 30 14.40 -10.50 6.11
CA LEU A 30 13.68 -9.41 6.76
C LEU A 30 12.15 -9.53 6.58
N GLY A 31 11.64 -10.77 6.51
CA GLY A 31 10.23 -11.06 6.29
C GLY A 31 9.29 -10.44 7.34
N SER A 32 9.79 -10.17 8.55
CA SER A 32 9.05 -9.44 9.60
C SER A 32 8.68 -8.01 9.20
N LEU A 33 9.44 -7.37 8.31
CA LEU A 33 9.12 -6.05 7.75
C LEU A 33 8.10 -6.15 6.60
N ALA A 34 7.96 -7.33 5.99
CA ALA A 34 7.04 -7.57 4.89
C ALA A 34 5.62 -7.96 5.39
N ALA A 35 5.52 -8.59 6.57
CA ALA A 35 4.24 -9.00 7.15
C ALA A 35 3.24 -7.84 7.39
N PRO A 36 3.65 -6.66 7.92
CA PRO A 36 2.75 -5.52 8.05
C PRO A 36 2.15 -5.07 6.71
N PHE A 37 2.94 -5.10 5.64
CA PHE A 37 2.47 -4.73 4.31
C PHE A 37 1.38 -5.66 3.79
N GLN A 38 1.53 -6.98 3.99
CA GLN A 38 0.51 -7.97 3.61
C GLN A 38 -0.81 -7.72 4.34
N ALA A 39 -0.75 -7.25 5.60
CA ALA A 39 -1.91 -6.80 6.37
C ALA A 39 -2.42 -5.40 5.97
N GLY A 40 -1.77 -4.72 5.03
CA GLY A 40 -2.11 -3.36 4.62
C GLY A 40 -1.75 -2.29 5.66
N LEU A 41 -0.79 -2.59 6.53
CA LEU A 41 -0.27 -1.71 7.57
C LEU A 41 1.11 -1.19 7.18
N GLU A 42 1.44 0.00 7.71
CA GLU A 42 2.76 0.60 7.51
C GLU A 42 3.75 0.02 8.53
N VAL A 43 4.98 -0.19 8.09
CA VAL A 43 6.10 -0.56 8.97
C VAL A 43 6.51 0.69 9.75
N THR A 44 6.55 0.58 11.08
CA THR A 44 6.96 1.69 11.96
C THR A 44 8.47 1.88 11.96
N GLU A 45 8.93 3.08 12.30
CA GLU A 45 10.36 3.37 12.39
C GLU A 45 11.06 2.57 13.50
N ALA A 46 10.33 2.22 14.57
CA ALA A 46 10.83 1.36 15.63
C ALA A 46 11.09 -0.08 15.14
N GLN A 47 10.14 -0.68 14.43
CA GLN A 47 10.30 -2.02 13.83
C GLN A 47 11.44 -2.03 12.80
N LEU A 48 11.51 -0.99 11.97
CA LEU A 48 12.60 -0.81 11.01
C LEU A 48 13.96 -0.66 11.71
N GLY A 49 14.01 0.13 12.78
CA GLY A 49 15.21 0.37 13.58
C GLY A 49 15.79 -0.91 14.17
N GLU A 50 14.94 -1.75 14.78
CA GLU A 50 15.38 -3.03 15.35
C GLU A 50 15.92 -3.98 14.27
N ALA A 51 15.24 -4.05 13.12
CA ALA A 51 15.64 -4.92 12.02
C ALA A 51 16.93 -4.48 11.32
N VAL A 52 17.23 -3.18 11.27
CA VAL A 52 18.45 -2.65 10.63
C VAL A 52 19.60 -2.42 11.59
N ARG A 53 19.39 -2.53 12.92
CA ARG A 53 20.43 -2.39 13.94
C ARG A 53 21.66 -3.28 13.71
N PRO A 54 21.53 -4.58 13.34
CA PRO A 54 22.69 -5.43 13.11
C PRO A 54 23.34 -5.21 11.74
N LEU A 55 22.75 -4.39 10.86
CA LEU A 55 23.20 -4.24 9.47
C LEU A 55 24.21 -3.09 9.31
N PRO A 56 25.19 -3.23 8.39
CA PRO A 56 26.03 -2.14 7.93
C PRO A 56 25.19 -0.95 7.42
N ARG A 57 25.70 0.27 7.59
CA ARG A 57 24.99 1.50 7.22
C ARG A 57 24.42 1.50 5.81
N GLU A 58 25.16 0.98 4.83
CA GLU A 58 24.73 0.91 3.44
C GLU A 58 23.54 -0.04 3.23
N GLN A 59 23.59 -1.20 3.86
CA GLN A 59 22.52 -2.19 3.83
C GLN A 59 21.28 -1.67 4.56
N ALA A 60 21.47 -1.08 5.75
CA ALA A 60 20.41 -0.41 6.49
C ALA A 60 19.73 0.69 5.66
N ALA A 61 20.50 1.48 4.91
CA ALA A 61 19.97 2.50 4.01
C ALA A 61 19.16 1.89 2.86
N ALA A 62 19.59 0.76 2.30
CA ALA A 62 18.84 0.03 1.27
C ALA A 62 17.49 -0.47 1.80
N VAL A 63 17.48 -1.11 2.98
CA VAL A 63 16.25 -1.56 3.67
C VAL A 63 15.32 -0.38 3.92
N ARG A 64 15.84 0.74 4.45
CA ARG A 64 15.06 1.97 4.68
C ARG A 64 14.46 2.55 3.38
N ARG A 65 15.14 2.44 2.24
CA ARG A 65 14.58 2.88 0.94
C ARG A 65 13.43 1.99 0.50
N ARG A 66 13.58 0.67 0.62
CA ARG A 66 12.54 -0.29 0.21
C ARG A 66 11.30 -0.23 1.11
N VAL A 67 11.49 -0.15 2.43
CA VAL A 67 10.37 0.06 3.38
C VAL A 67 9.64 1.38 3.12
N ARG A 68 10.35 2.45 2.72
CA ARG A 68 9.68 3.71 2.33
C ARG A 68 8.80 3.56 1.08
N ARG A 69 9.24 2.78 0.09
CA ARG A 69 8.41 2.45 -1.09
C ARG A 69 7.21 1.62 -0.69
N LEU A 70 7.41 0.61 0.15
CA LEU A 70 6.35 -0.25 0.68
C LEU A 70 5.29 0.55 1.45
N ASN A 71 5.68 1.45 2.36
CA ASN A 71 4.73 2.30 3.08
C ASN A 71 4.01 3.28 2.14
N ARG A 72 4.68 3.76 1.07
CA ARG A 72 4.03 4.60 0.04
C ARG A 72 2.95 3.83 -0.71
N THR A 73 3.16 2.55 -1.04
CA THR A 73 2.14 1.73 -1.72
C THR A 73 0.94 1.48 -0.80
N VAL A 74 1.17 1.21 0.50
CA VAL A 74 0.09 1.10 1.51
C VAL A 74 -0.78 2.35 1.57
N ARG A 75 -0.15 3.53 1.73
CA ARG A 75 -0.87 4.81 1.80
C ARG A 75 -1.71 5.07 0.56
N ARG A 76 -1.17 4.77 -0.62
CA ARG A 76 -1.89 4.92 -1.90
C ARG A 76 -3.04 3.93 -2.02
N LYS A 77 -2.86 2.67 -1.64
CA LYS A 77 -3.93 1.67 -1.60
C LYS A 77 -5.05 2.11 -0.67
N ARG A 78 -4.71 2.60 0.52
CA ARG A 78 -5.69 3.13 1.49
C ARG A 78 -6.45 4.35 0.94
N ALA A 79 -5.77 5.26 0.27
CA ALA A 79 -6.39 6.42 -0.37
C ALA A 79 -7.34 6.01 -1.51
N ALA A 80 -6.91 5.09 -2.37
CA ALA A 80 -7.74 4.55 -3.45
C ALA A 80 -8.98 3.83 -2.92
N SER A 81 -8.84 3.02 -1.86
CA SER A 81 -9.98 2.34 -1.21
C SER A 81 -10.96 3.33 -0.59
N ARG A 82 -10.49 4.46 -0.03
CA ARG A 82 -11.37 5.53 0.49
C ARG A 82 -12.14 6.23 -0.62
N ALA A 83 -11.49 6.51 -1.74
CA ALA A 83 -12.15 7.13 -2.90
C ALA A 83 -13.18 6.20 -3.58
N ARG A 84 -13.10 4.89 -3.33
CA ARG A 84 -13.98 3.88 -3.94
C ARG A 84 -15.22 3.54 -3.11
N LYS A 85 -15.27 3.94 -1.84
CA LYS A 85 -16.48 3.78 -1.02
C LYS A 85 -17.47 4.86 -1.48
N PRO A 86 -18.59 4.52 -2.16
CA PRO A 86 -19.65 5.51 -2.36
C PRO A 86 -20.05 6.03 -0.98
N ASP A 87 -20.10 7.35 -0.84
CA ASP A 87 -20.60 7.94 0.38
C ASP A 87 -22.06 7.49 0.53
N ILE A 88 -22.49 7.07 1.71
CA ILE A 88 -23.89 6.67 1.92
C ILE A 88 -24.86 7.80 1.55
N ARG A 89 -24.38 9.05 1.58
CA ARG A 89 -25.12 10.25 1.14
C ARG A 89 -25.43 10.27 -0.35
N ASP A 90 -24.63 9.57 -1.16
CA ASP A 90 -24.86 9.45 -2.61
C ASP A 90 -25.91 8.38 -2.94
N VAL A 91 -26.15 7.41 -2.05
CA VAL A 91 -27.14 6.32 -2.26
C VAL A 91 -28.58 6.82 -2.20
N PHE A 92 -28.87 7.87 -1.43
CA PHE A 92 -30.23 8.41 -1.31
C PHE A 92 -30.59 9.45 -2.39
N ARG A 93 -29.60 9.94 -3.15
CA ARG A 93 -29.82 10.96 -4.17
C ARG A 93 -30.42 10.40 -5.46
N ASP A 94 -30.23 9.12 -5.73
CA ASP A 94 -30.75 8.46 -6.95
C ASP A 94 -32.25 8.10 -6.85
N LEU A 95 -32.85 8.12 -5.66
CA LEU A 95 -34.28 7.80 -5.48
C LEU A 95 -35.21 8.97 -5.82
N GLU A 96 -34.76 10.22 -5.75
CA GLU A 96 -35.57 11.40 -6.08
C GLU A 96 -35.59 11.74 -7.57
N VAL A 97 -34.66 11.19 -8.38
CA VAL A 97 -34.52 11.54 -9.81
C VAL A 97 -35.21 10.53 -10.74
N SER A 98 -35.68 9.38 -10.23
CA SER A 98 -36.35 8.33 -11.03
C SER A 98 -37.88 8.44 -11.09
N SER A 99 -38.49 9.43 -10.43
CA SER A 99 -39.94 9.68 -10.54
C SER A 99 -40.20 10.84 -11.48
N ASN A 100 -40.26 10.54 -12.79
CA ASN A 100 -40.98 11.35 -13.77
C ASN A 100 -41.79 10.45 -14.69
#